data_AF-A0A1D2WSX1-F1
#
_entry.id   AF-A0A1D2WSX1-F1
#
_cell.length_a   1.000
_cell.length_b   1.000
_cell.length_c   1.000
_cell.angle_alpha   90.00
_cell.angle_beta   90.00
_cell.angle_gamma   90.00
#
_symmetry.space_group_name_H-M   'P 1'
#
loop_
_entity.id
_entity.type
_entity.pdbx_description
1 polymer ?
#
loop_
_entity_poly.entity_id
_entity_poly.type
_entity_poly.pdbx_seq_one_letter_code
_entity_poly.pdbx_strand_id
1 'polypeptide(L)'
;MDTTIKITSLHLVVGIITGIISTGFTLSWFGIKNDVFATALAFIILYFVGQLAQKQFGDEISGFSQWLWDGIMPFLVGWVITYTLLVAYL
;
A
#
# COMPACT_ATOMS: atom_id res chain seq x y z
N MET A 1 -7.43 13.73 15.41
CA MET A 1 -7.70 12.34 14.97
C MET A 1 -6.65 11.45 15.62
N ASP A 2 -7.04 10.27 16.09
CA ASP A 2 -6.12 9.31 16.73
C ASP A 2 -5.00 8.87 15.76
N THR A 3 -3.78 8.68 16.26
CA THR A 3 -2.59 8.33 15.44
C THR A 3 -2.79 7.02 14.69
N THR A 4 -3.43 6.03 15.33
CA THR A 4 -3.83 4.76 14.71
C THR A 4 -4.67 5.01 13.46
N ILE A 5 -5.68 5.88 13.57
CA ILE A 5 -6.59 6.20 12.47
C ILE A 5 -5.84 6.93 11.35
N LYS A 6 -4.95 7.88 11.68
CA LYS A 6 -4.14 8.60 10.68
C LYS A 6 -3.29 7.63 9.86
N ILE A 7 -2.51 6.77 10.53
CA ILE A 7 -1.57 5.85 9.88
C ILE A 7 -2.32 4.79 9.08
N THR A 8 -3.35 4.19 9.68
CA THR A 8 -4.20 3.17 9.04
C THR A 8 -4.88 3.74 7.79
N SER A 9 -5.47 4.92 7.88
CA SER A 9 -6.17 5.53 6.73
C SER A 9 -5.20 5.85 5.60
N LEU A 10 -4.03 6.43 5.92
CA LEU A 10 -2.99 6.73 4.92
C LEU A 10 -2.55 5.45 4.20
N HIS A 11 -2.17 4.42 4.95
CA HIS A 11 -1.65 3.18 4.38
C HIS A 11 -2.71 2.40 3.60
N LEU A 12 -3.96 2.36 4.09
CA LEU A 12 -5.06 1.70 3.40
C LEU A 12 -5.34 2.37 2.04
N VAL A 13 -5.46 3.71 2.00
CA VAL A 13 -5.72 4.44 0.76
C VAL A 13 -4.58 4.24 -0.24
N VAL A 14 -3.33 4.36 0.21
CA VAL A 14 -2.17 4.14 -0.66
C VAL A 14 -2.08 2.68 -1.11
N GLY A 15 -2.46 1.71 -0.27
CA GLY A 15 -2.57 0.30 -0.62
C GLY A 15 -3.57 0.07 -1.76
N ILE A 16 -4.77 0.65 -1.66
CA ILE A 16 -5.80 0.56 -2.71
C ILE A 16 -5.28 1.13 -4.04
N ILE A 17 -4.67 2.33 -4.01
CA ILE A 17 -4.07 2.95 -5.21
C ILE A 17 -2.98 2.06 -5.79
N THR A 18 -2.15 1.45 -4.93
CA THR A 18 -1.11 0.50 -5.35
C THR A 18 -1.71 -0.74 -6.02
N GLY A 19 -2.87 -1.22 -5.54
CA GLY A 19 -3.62 -2.31 -6.17
C GLY A 19 -3.97 -2.00 -7.61
N ILE A 20 -4.54 -0.81 -7.86
CA ILE A 20 -4.89 -0.34 -9.20
C ILE A 20 -3.66 -0.24 -10.10
N ILE A 21 -2.57 0.34 -9.61
CA ILE A 21 -1.31 0.46 -10.37
C ILE A 21 -0.75 -0.91 -10.72
N SER A 22 -0.73 -1.84 -9.75
CA SER A 22 -0.24 -3.21 -9.96
C SER A 22 -1.07 -3.93 -11.02
N THR A 23 -2.39 -3.82 -10.96
CA THR A 23 -3.30 -4.35 -11.98
C THR A 23 -2.97 -3.80 -13.36
N GLY A 24 -2.67 -2.50 -13.49
CA GLY A 24 -2.30 -1.90 -14.77
C GLY A 24 -1.07 -2.54 -15.41
N PHE A 25 -0.10 -2.98 -14.61
CA PHE A 25 1.07 -3.74 -15.11
C PHE A 25 0.75 -5.21 -15.40
N THR A 26 -0.19 -5.83 -14.70
CA THR A 26 -0.59 -7.23 -14.95
C THR A 26 -1.49 -7.36 -16.19
N LEU A 27 -2.41 -6.39 -16.39
CA LEU A 27 -3.35 -6.33 -17.51
C LEU A 27 -2.84 -5.47 -18.68
N SER A 28 -1.58 -5.01 -18.61
CA SER A 28 -0.93 -4.25 -19.68
C SER A 28 -1.61 -2.93 -20.07
N TRP A 29 -2.27 -2.25 -19.13
CA TRP A 29 -2.89 -0.93 -19.35
C TRP A 29 -1.89 0.14 -19.77
N PHE A 30 -0.61 -0.02 -19.39
CA PHE A 30 0.47 0.89 -19.74
C PHE A 30 1.24 0.46 -21.00
N GLY A 31 0.72 -0.49 -21.78
CA GLY A 31 1.38 -1.03 -22.97
C GLY A 31 2.54 -2.01 -22.68
N ILE A 32 2.78 -2.34 -21.40
CA ILE A 32 3.77 -3.30 -20.95
C ILE A 32 3.13 -4.22 -19.91
N LYS A 33 3.28 -5.54 -20.08
CA LYS A 33 2.92 -6.54 -19.07
C LYS A 33 4.13 -6.96 -18.25
N ASN A 34 4.09 -6.80 -16.92
CA ASN A 34 5.18 -7.26 -16.05
C ASN A 34 4.70 -7.51 -14.61
N ASP A 35 4.39 -8.78 -14.31
CA ASP A 35 3.84 -9.20 -13.02
C ASP A 35 4.87 -9.09 -11.87
N VAL A 36 6.16 -9.27 -12.18
CA VAL A 36 7.25 -9.10 -11.21
C VAL A 36 7.38 -7.64 -10.81
N PHE A 37 7.35 -6.73 -11.78
CA PHE A 37 7.40 -5.30 -11.52
C PHE A 37 6.14 -4.81 -10.79
N ALA A 38 4.96 -5.31 -11.16
CA ALA A 38 3.70 -5.02 -10.47
C ALA A 38 3.81 -5.30 -8.96
N THR A 39 4.42 -6.43 -8.60
CA THR A 39 4.62 -6.85 -7.21
C THR A 39 5.72 -6.06 -6.52
N ALA A 40 6.89 -5.93 -7.15
CA ALA A 40 8.04 -5.24 -6.56
C ALA A 40 7.75 -3.75 -6.28
N LEU A 41 7.01 -3.10 -7.18
CA LEU A 41 6.62 -1.70 -7.03
C LEU A 41 5.79 -1.47 -5.77
N ALA A 42 4.93 -2.42 -5.38
CA ALA A 42 4.11 -2.29 -4.18
C ALA A 42 4.96 -2.18 -2.91
N PHE A 43 6.02 -2.96 -2.79
CA PHE A 43 6.95 -2.87 -1.64
C PHE A 43 7.76 -1.57 -1.63
N ILE A 44 8.12 -1.06 -2.82
CA ILE A 44 8.78 0.24 -2.94
C ILE A 44 7.83 1.35 -2.46
N ILE A 45 6.57 1.32 -2.87
CA ILE A 45 5.55 2.29 -2.42
C ILE A 45 5.32 2.18 -0.92
N LEU A 46 5.20 0.96 -0.37
CA LEU A 46 5.07 0.72 1.08
C LEU A 46 6.21 1.36 1.87
N TYR A 47 7.45 1.23 1.40
CA TYR A 47 8.60 1.86 2.05
C TYR A 47 8.47 3.39 2.09
N PHE A 48 8.12 4.02 0.97
CA PHE A 48 8.00 5.48 0.90
C PHE A 48 6.81 6.02 1.69
N VAL A 49 5.63 5.39 1.63
CA VAL A 49 4.48 5.81 2.47
C VAL A 49 4.82 5.67 3.95
N GLY A 50 5.62 4.66 4.29
CA GLY A 50 6.19 4.49 5.60
C GLY A 50 7.06 5.64 6.07
N GLN A 51 8.03 6.05 5.24
CA GLN A 51 8.87 7.21 5.52
C GLN A 51 8.05 8.49 5.67
N LEU A 52 7.02 8.66 4.82
CA LEU A 52 6.11 9.80 4.90
C LEU A 52 5.33 9.80 6.22
N ALA A 53 4.81 8.65 6.65
CA ALA A 53 4.12 8.51 7.93
C ALA A 53 5.05 8.80 9.11
N GLN A 54 6.29 8.30 9.10
CA GLN A 54 7.28 8.60 10.13
C GLN A 54 7.63 10.09 10.18
N LYS A 55 7.73 10.75 9.02
CA LYS A 55 7.99 12.19 8.96
C LYS A 55 6.83 13.03 9.52
N GLN A 56 5.59 12.58 9.33
CA GLN A 56 4.40 13.34 9.73
C GLN A 56 3.94 13.03 11.16
N PHE A 57 4.10 11.80 11.61
CA PHE A 57 3.50 11.28 12.85
C PHE A 57 4.53 10.58 13.76
N GLY A 58 5.83 10.66 13.45
CA GLY A 58 6.88 9.88 14.11
C GLY A 58 6.96 10.04 15.63
N ASP A 59 6.68 11.24 16.14
CA ASP A 59 6.69 11.52 17.57
C ASP A 59 5.52 10.86 18.33
N GLU A 60 4.47 10.44 17.61
CA GLU A 60 3.28 9.78 18.13
C GLU A 60 3.33 8.24 18.01
N ILE A 61 4.34 7.69 17.32
CA ILE A 61 4.45 6.24 17.04
C ILE A 61 5.17 5.53 18.20
N SER A 62 4.48 4.58 18.82
CA SER A 62 4.97 3.84 20.00
C SER A 62 6.01 2.75 19.71
N GLY A 63 6.21 2.37 18.43
CA GLY A 63 7.24 1.41 18.01
C GLY A 63 6.86 0.55 16.81
N PHE A 64 7.66 -0.50 16.56
CA PHE A 64 7.50 -1.37 15.38
C PHE A 64 6.15 -2.10 15.34
N SER A 65 5.63 -2.58 16.48
CA SER A 65 4.33 -3.27 16.52
C SER A 65 3.21 -2.38 15.98
N GLN A 66 3.19 -1.12 16.38
CA GLN A 66 2.21 -0.17 15.87
C GLN A 66 2.38 0.06 14.37
N TRP A 67 3.61 0.15 13.89
CA TRP A 67 3.91 0.29 12.47
C TRP A 67 3.45 -0.92 11.64
N LEU A 68 3.64 -2.13 12.17
CA LEU A 68 3.20 -3.36 11.55
C LEU A 68 1.67 -3.40 11.43
N TRP A 69 0.96 -3.12 12.52
CA TRP A 69 -0.50 -3.27 12.58
C TRP A 69 -1.27 -2.08 12.01
N ASP A 70 -0.78 -0.87 12.15
CA ASP A 70 -1.46 0.34 11.69
C ASP A 70 -0.97 0.77 10.30
N GLY A 71 0.21 0.31 9.86
CA GLY A 71 0.81 0.70 8.58
C GLY A 71 0.87 -0.43 7.57
N ILE A 72 1.73 -1.44 7.83
CA ILE A 72 2.00 -2.53 6.89
C ILE A 72 0.73 -3.33 6.60
N MET A 73 0.04 -3.78 7.65
CA MET A 73 -1.13 -4.64 7.48
C MET A 73 -2.27 -3.96 6.70
N PRO A 74 -2.68 -2.71 7.01
CA PRO A 74 -3.70 -2.01 6.24
C PRO A 74 -3.31 -1.79 4.77
N PHE A 75 -2.03 -1.46 4.51
CA PHE A 75 -1.53 -1.35 3.14
C PHE A 75 -1.65 -2.68 2.39
N LEU A 76 -1.15 -3.77 2.98
CA LEU A 76 -1.18 -5.08 2.34
C LEU A 76 -2.61 -5.55 2.07
N VAL A 77 -3.53 -5.34 3.02
CA VAL A 77 -4.94 -5.67 2.85
C VAL A 77 -5.55 -4.87 1.70
N GLY A 78 -5.38 -3.54 1.68
CA GLY A 78 -5.88 -2.70 0.60
C GLY A 78 -5.32 -3.09 -0.77
N TRP A 79 -4.00 -3.28 -0.83
CA TRP A 79 -3.31 -3.67 -2.05
C TRP A 79 -3.75 -5.04 -2.57
N VAL A 80 -3.67 -6.09 -1.74
CA VAL A 80 -3.96 -7.47 -2.16
C VAL A 80 -5.41 -7.62 -2.55
N ILE A 81 -6.36 -7.08 -1.78
CA ILE A 81 -7.78 -7.19 -2.10
C ILE A 81 -8.08 -6.45 -3.41
N THR A 82 -7.67 -5.19 -3.54
CA THR A 82 -7.92 -4.41 -4.76
C THR A 82 -7.27 -5.06 -5.98
N TYR A 83 -6.00 -5.45 -5.89
CA TYR A 83 -5.29 -6.13 -6.97
C TYR A 83 -5.99 -7.42 -7.40
N THR A 84 -6.33 -8.29 -6.44
CA THR A 84 -6.94 -9.60 -6.70
C THR A 84 -8.30 -9.44 -7.36
N LEU A 85 -9.15 -8.54 -6.85
CA LEU A 85 -10.46 -8.29 -7.43
C LEU A 85 -10.34 -7.76 -8.86
N LEU A 86 -9.47 -6.77 -9.10
CA LEU A 86 -9.35 -6.18 -10.42
C LEU A 86 -8.77 -7.18 -11.43
N VAL A 87 -7.72 -7.94 -11.08
CA VAL A 87 -7.15 -8.94 -11.99
C VAL A 87 -8.09 -10.12 -12.24
N ALA A 88 -8.95 -10.47 -11.27
CA ALA A 88 -9.90 -11.57 -11.45
C ALA A 88 -11.11 -11.20 -12.33
N TYR A 89 -11.48 -9.93 -12.41
CA TYR A 89 -12.74 -9.49 -13.02
C TYR A 89 -12.60 -8.49 -14.18
N LEU A 90 -11.39 -7.98 -14.47
CA LEU A 90 -11.09 -7.12 -15.62
C LEU A 90 -10.14 -7.85 -16.58
#